data_AF-A0A815QGT6-F1
#
_entry.id   AF-A0A815QGT6-F1
#
_cell.length_a   1.000
_cell.length_b   1.000
_cell.length_c   1.000
_cell.angle_alpha   90.00
_cell.angle_beta   90.00
_cell.angle_gamma   90.00
#
_symmetry.space_group_name_H-M   'P 1'
#
loop_
_entity.id
_entity.type
_entity.pdbx_description
1 polymer ?
#
loop_
_entity_poly.entity_id
_entity_poly.type
_entity_poly.pdbx_seq_one_letter_code
_entity_poly.pdbx_strand_id
1 'polypeptide(L)'
;MFSAVCRGRWGCGQCENEYDGMTDEEETDDEIHDYSENEYSDIENRFTLEEMENIIEWIDQHPNARFATISHRFMKIKSMNYIPRFRKYIENNGTRLEKLKQIKEFMLSEFYLKRTIEKEAVHDADLELYAIHKAKELNWDCRKRGCRFPTYF
;
A
#
# COMPACT_ATOMS: atom_id res chain seq x y z
N MET A 1 -80.56 -11.94 -9.29
CA MET A 1 -80.79 -13.27 -9.90
C MET A 1 -79.74 -13.49 -10.98
N PHE A 2 -79.19 -14.71 -11.00
CA PHE A 2 -78.04 -15.17 -11.76
C PHE A 2 -78.12 -14.90 -13.26
N SER A 3 -77.01 -14.50 -13.88
CA SER A 3 -76.52 -15.18 -15.08
C SER A 3 -75.03 -14.99 -15.25
N ALA A 4 -74.36 -16.12 -15.51
CA ALA A 4 -72.94 -16.29 -15.70
C ALA A 4 -72.56 -16.14 -17.17
N VAL A 5 -71.34 -15.69 -17.44
CA VAL A 5 -70.64 -15.97 -18.71
C VAL A 5 -69.21 -16.40 -18.40
N CYS A 6 -69.02 -17.74 -18.40
CA CYS A 6 -67.94 -18.52 -19.05
C CYS A 6 -66.83 -17.71 -19.76
N ARG A 7 -65.54 -18.07 -19.85
CA ARG A 7 -64.69 -19.27 -19.67
C ARG A 7 -63.26 -18.72 -19.91
N GLY A 8 -62.21 -19.10 -19.19
CA GLY A 8 -61.46 -20.32 -19.49
C GLY A 8 -60.08 -20.03 -20.12
N ARG A 9 -59.07 -19.82 -19.27
CA ARG A 9 -57.61 -20.02 -19.45
C ARG A 9 -57.04 -19.48 -18.14
N TRP A 10 -56.38 -20.26 -17.29
CA TRP A 10 -54.99 -20.70 -17.44
C TRP A 10 -54.80 -22.04 -16.73
N GLY A 11 -53.85 -22.81 -17.27
CA GLY A 11 -53.56 -24.18 -16.91
C GLY A 11 -53.16 -24.36 -15.45
N CYS A 12 -53.56 -25.54 -14.98
CA CYS A 12 -53.17 -26.25 -13.79
C CYS A 12 -51.67 -26.54 -13.79
N GLY A 13 -51.07 -26.67 -12.61
CA GLY A 13 -49.76 -27.30 -12.45
C GLY A 13 -48.94 -26.76 -11.29
N GLN A 14 -49.41 -26.96 -10.06
CA GLN A 14 -48.51 -27.02 -8.91
C GLN A 14 -47.70 -28.32 -9.05
N CYS A 15 -46.37 -28.20 -9.09
CA CYS A 15 -45.46 -29.33 -8.91
C CYS A 15 -44.68 -29.03 -7.64
N GLU A 16 -44.77 -29.94 -6.69
CA GLU A 16 -44.20 -29.85 -5.36
C GLU A 16 -42.67 -29.93 -5.41
N ASN A 17 -42.03 -29.20 -4.49
CA ASN A 17 -40.61 -29.23 -4.24
C ASN A 17 -40.21 -30.55 -3.58
N GLU A 18 -39.27 -31.28 -4.18
CA GLU A 18 -38.29 -32.07 -3.43
C GLU A 18 -37.09 -32.30 -4.35
N TYR A 19 -35.99 -31.58 -4.13
CA TYR A 19 -34.70 -31.93 -4.73
C TYR A 19 -33.68 -32.09 -3.63
N ASP A 20 -33.24 -33.33 -3.54
CA ASP A 20 -32.36 -33.96 -2.57
C ASP A 20 -30.93 -33.40 -2.69
N GLY A 21 -30.23 -33.38 -1.55
CA GLY A 21 -28.90 -32.82 -1.41
C GLY A 21 -27.81 -33.73 -1.96
N MET A 22 -26.96 -33.19 -2.84
CA MET A 22 -25.60 -33.68 -3.03
C MET A 22 -24.65 -32.48 -2.93
N THR A 23 -23.90 -32.46 -1.84
CA THR A 23 -22.71 -31.65 -1.62
C THR A 23 -21.59 -32.23 -2.48
N ASP A 24 -21.25 -31.54 -3.57
CA ASP A 24 -19.98 -31.77 -4.26
C ASP A 24 -18.97 -30.80 -3.63
N GLU A 25 -17.94 -31.38 -3.04
CA GLU A 25 -16.82 -30.68 -2.41
C GLU A 25 -16.03 -29.99 -3.52
N GLU A 26 -16.20 -28.67 -3.68
CA GLU A 26 -15.31 -27.87 -4.50
C GLU A 26 -13.95 -27.75 -3.78
N GLU A 27 -13.00 -28.61 -4.16
CA GLU A 27 -11.57 -28.38 -3.93
C GLU A 27 -11.18 -27.08 -4.64
N THR A 28 -11.22 -25.96 -3.91
CA THR A 28 -10.56 -24.74 -4.32
C THR A 28 -9.05 -24.94 -4.16
N ASP A 29 -8.40 -25.24 -5.28
CA ASP A 29 -6.95 -25.15 -5.45
C ASP A 29 -6.53 -23.68 -5.27
N ASP A 30 -6.26 -23.32 -4.02
CA ASP A 30 -5.65 -22.05 -3.66
C ASP A 30 -4.22 -22.03 -4.20
N GLU A 31 -4.08 -21.75 -5.50
CA GLU A 31 -2.81 -21.37 -6.12
C GLU A 31 -2.24 -20.19 -5.33
N ILE A 32 -1.22 -20.49 -4.52
CA ILE A 32 -0.40 -19.52 -3.81
C ILE A 32 0.26 -18.65 -4.86
N HIS A 33 -0.39 -17.53 -5.19
CA HIS A 33 0.14 -16.51 -6.08
C HIS A 33 1.33 -15.87 -5.37
N ASP A 34 2.54 -16.34 -5.70
CA ASP A 34 3.81 -15.77 -5.28
C ASP A 34 3.87 -14.31 -5.74
N TYR A 35 3.52 -13.38 -4.83
CA TYR A 35 3.57 -11.95 -5.08
C TYR A 35 5.04 -11.50 -5.11
N SER A 36 5.61 -11.65 -6.30
CA SER A 36 6.85 -11.04 -6.77
C SER A 36 7.03 -9.61 -6.24
N GLU A 37 8.14 -9.37 -5.54
CA GLU A 37 8.60 -8.07 -5.00
C GLU A 37 8.73 -6.94 -6.04
N ASN A 38 8.48 -7.23 -7.32
CA ASN A 38 8.67 -6.33 -8.46
C ASN A 38 7.56 -5.27 -8.62
N GLU A 39 6.44 -5.37 -7.91
CA GLU A 39 5.32 -4.42 -8.06
C GLU A 39 5.48 -3.13 -7.26
N TYR A 40 6.36 -3.10 -6.25
CA TYR A 40 6.59 -1.91 -5.44
C TYR A 40 7.35 -0.82 -6.21
N SER A 41 8.35 -1.20 -7.01
CA SER A 41 9.16 -0.24 -7.80
C SER A 41 8.35 0.55 -8.82
N ASP A 42 7.25 -0.03 -9.30
CA ASP A 42 6.39 0.58 -10.31
C ASP A 42 5.53 1.72 -9.76
N ILE A 43 5.28 1.71 -8.45
CA ILE A 43 4.55 2.75 -7.72
C ILE A 43 5.50 3.89 -7.33
N GLU A 44 6.72 3.56 -6.87
CA GLU A 44 7.73 4.56 -6.49
C GLU A 44 8.09 5.50 -7.65
N ASN A 45 8.05 5.01 -8.89
CA ASN A 45 8.43 5.80 -10.07
C ASN A 45 7.32 6.74 -10.59
N ARG A 46 6.04 6.53 -10.20
CA ARG A 46 4.90 7.27 -10.79
C ARG A 46 4.32 8.36 -9.89
N PHE A 47 4.54 8.26 -8.58
CA PHE A 47 3.95 9.13 -7.58
C PHE A 47 5.04 9.64 -6.63
N THR A 48 4.99 10.93 -6.28
CA THR A 48 5.80 11.44 -5.17
C THR A 48 5.12 11.10 -3.83
N LEU A 49 5.87 11.07 -2.73
CA LEU A 49 5.27 10.81 -1.41
C LEU A 49 4.22 11.86 -1.05
N GLU A 50 4.51 13.13 -1.29
CA GLU A 50 3.58 14.23 -1.05
C GLU A 50 2.26 14.02 -1.82
N GLU A 51 2.32 13.51 -3.06
CA GLU A 51 1.11 13.16 -3.81
C GLU A 51 0.32 12.04 -3.12
N MET A 52 1.00 11.00 -2.63
CA MET A 52 0.36 9.88 -1.92
C MET A 52 -0.31 10.34 -0.63
N GLU A 53 0.35 11.19 0.16
CA GLU A 53 -0.21 11.75 1.40
C GLU A 53 -1.47 12.57 1.13
N ASN A 54 -1.40 13.48 0.15
CA ASN A 54 -2.56 14.29 -0.28
C ASN A 54 -3.73 13.42 -0.77
N ILE A 55 -3.44 12.31 -1.46
CA ILE A 55 -4.46 11.37 -1.92
C ILE A 55 -5.15 10.70 -0.71
N ILE A 56 -4.37 10.19 0.25
CA ILE A 56 -4.92 9.51 1.43
C ILE A 56 -5.70 10.49 2.31
N GLU A 57 -5.16 11.68 2.56
CA GLU A 57 -5.84 12.71 3.35
C GLU A 57 -7.22 13.04 2.77
N TRP A 58 -7.31 13.18 1.45
CA TRP A 58 -8.58 13.45 0.79
C TRP A 58 -9.56 12.27 0.87
N ILE A 59 -9.07 11.04 0.78
CA ILE A 59 -9.90 9.83 0.94
C ILE A 59 -10.44 9.75 2.37
N ASP A 60 -9.63 10.09 3.37
CA ASP A 60 -10.03 10.11 4.78
C ASP A 60 -11.07 11.22 5.05
N GLN A 61 -10.95 12.36 4.37
CA GLN A 61 -11.97 13.43 4.41
C GLN A 61 -13.29 13.03 3.71
N HIS A 62 -13.25 12.12 2.74
CA HIS A 62 -14.41 11.70 1.96
C HIS A 62 -14.54 10.15 1.88
N PRO A 63 -14.91 9.48 2.99
CA PRO A 63 -14.94 8.02 3.05
C PRO A 63 -15.96 7.37 2.10
N ASN A 64 -17.00 8.12 1.69
CA ASN A 64 -18.05 7.65 0.78
C ASN A 64 -17.80 8.04 -0.70
N ALA A 65 -16.62 8.57 -1.04
CA ALA A 65 -16.31 8.95 -2.41
C ALA A 65 -16.29 7.73 -3.33
N ARG A 66 -16.94 7.84 -4.48
CA ARG A 66 -16.88 6.80 -5.52
C ARG A 66 -15.51 6.83 -6.20
N PHE A 67 -15.03 5.66 -6.63
CA PHE A 67 -13.79 5.54 -7.39
C PHE A 67 -13.75 6.48 -8.61
N ALA A 68 -14.87 6.65 -9.32
CA ALA A 68 -14.95 7.57 -10.46
C ALA A 68 -14.60 9.03 -10.09
N THR A 69 -14.97 9.47 -8.88
CA THR A 69 -14.61 10.81 -8.37
C THR A 69 -13.13 10.89 -8.04
N ILE A 70 -12.59 9.84 -7.41
CA ILE A 70 -11.16 9.71 -7.07
C ILE A 70 -10.32 9.73 -8.36
N SER A 71 -10.67 8.92 -9.36
CA SER A 71 -9.94 8.84 -10.63
C SER A 71 -10.02 10.13 -11.44
N HIS A 72 -11.15 10.86 -11.37
CA HIS A 72 -11.29 12.15 -12.04
C HIS A 72 -10.40 13.24 -11.41
N ARG A 73 -10.22 13.20 -10.08
CA ARG A 73 -9.32 14.13 -9.38
C ARG A 73 -7.86 13.71 -9.52
N PHE A 74 -7.60 12.42 -9.42
CA PHE A 74 -6.27 11.82 -9.46
C PHE A 74 -6.16 10.87 -10.65
N MET A 75 -5.97 11.45 -11.84
CA MET A 75 -5.91 10.74 -13.12
C MET A 75 -4.84 9.64 -13.18
N LYS A 76 -3.81 9.72 -12.32
CA LYS A 76 -2.75 8.72 -12.20
C LYS A 76 -3.23 7.41 -11.55
N ILE A 77 -4.29 7.44 -10.74
CA ILE A 77 -4.81 6.27 -10.02
C ILE A 77 -5.72 5.48 -10.95
N LYS A 78 -5.25 4.31 -11.38
CA LYS A 78 -6.00 3.43 -12.29
C LYS A 78 -6.85 2.39 -11.57
N SER A 79 -6.60 2.12 -10.29
CA SER A 79 -7.29 1.09 -9.51
C SER A 79 -7.46 1.50 -8.05
N MET A 80 -8.50 0.99 -7.40
CA MET A 80 -8.73 1.16 -5.97
C MET A 80 -7.65 0.49 -5.12
N ASN A 81 -6.98 -0.52 -5.67
CA ASN A 81 -5.89 -1.26 -5.01
C ASN A 81 -4.67 -0.40 -4.70
N TYR A 82 -4.54 0.79 -5.30
CA TYR A 82 -3.47 1.73 -4.97
C TYR A 82 -3.65 2.33 -3.57
N ILE A 83 -4.87 2.49 -3.07
CA ILE A 83 -5.15 3.11 -1.77
C ILE A 83 -4.52 2.32 -0.60
N PRO A 84 -4.79 1.01 -0.42
CA PRO A 84 -4.15 0.25 0.64
C PRO A 84 -2.63 0.17 0.46
N ARG A 85 -2.14 0.20 -0.80
CA ARG A 85 -0.70 0.25 -1.08
C ARG A 85 -0.08 1.56 -0.62
N PHE A 86 -0.73 2.71 -0.87
CA PHE A 86 -0.26 4.01 -0.38
C PHE A 86 -0.25 4.05 1.15
N ARG A 87 -1.26 3.52 1.83
CA ARG A 87 -1.26 3.42 3.31
C ARG A 87 -0.05 2.65 3.81
N LYS A 88 0.16 1.45 3.28
CA LYS A 88 1.32 0.61 3.62
C LYS A 88 2.66 1.28 3.26
N TYR A 89 2.68 2.09 2.21
CA TYR A 89 3.88 2.81 1.78
C TYR A 89 4.23 3.97 2.73
N ILE A 90 3.22 4.72 3.17
CA ILE A 90 3.37 5.81 4.14
C ILE A 90 3.72 5.24 5.52
N GLU A 91 3.03 4.19 5.97
CA GLU A 91 3.33 3.49 7.22
C GLU A 91 4.77 2.95 7.24
N ASN A 92 5.28 2.53 6.08
CA ASN A 92 6.66 2.08 5.95
C ASN A 92 7.66 3.24 5.88
N ASN A 93 7.32 4.48 6.25
CA ASN A 93 8.19 5.67 6.21
C ASN A 93 8.72 6.03 4.82
N GLY A 94 7.90 5.86 3.78
CA GLY A 94 8.14 6.46 2.48
C GLY A 94 9.17 5.77 1.57
N THR A 95 9.60 6.51 0.55
CA THR A 95 10.50 6.03 -0.51
C THR A 95 11.87 5.66 0.03
N ARG A 96 12.57 4.77 -0.69
CA ARG A 96 14.00 4.53 -0.50
C ARG A 96 14.78 5.86 -0.39
N LEU A 97 14.45 6.84 -1.20
CA LEU A 97 15.12 8.14 -1.22
C LEU A 97 14.90 8.95 0.06
N GLU A 98 13.68 8.97 0.59
CA GLU A 98 13.37 9.76 1.80
C GLU A 98 14.06 9.24 3.03
N LYS A 99 14.08 7.92 3.25
CA LYS A 99 14.80 7.41 4.42
C LYS A 99 16.31 7.59 4.26
N LEU A 100 16.86 7.53 3.04
CA LEU A 100 18.25 7.92 2.80
C LEU A 100 18.48 9.40 3.11
N LYS A 101 17.53 10.28 2.78
CA LYS A 101 17.59 11.70 3.14
C LYS A 101 17.55 11.90 4.65
N GLN A 102 16.66 11.22 5.37
CA GLN A 102 16.60 11.26 6.83
C GLN A 102 17.90 10.75 7.48
N ILE A 103 18.46 9.64 6.98
CA ILE A 103 19.75 9.13 7.45
C ILE A 103 20.86 10.15 7.17
N LYS A 104 20.86 10.77 5.99
CA LYS A 104 21.85 11.80 5.62
C LYS A 104 21.77 13.01 6.54
N GLU A 105 20.57 13.53 6.79
CA GLU A 105 20.35 14.68 7.67
C GLU A 105 20.78 14.37 9.11
N PHE A 106 20.46 13.17 9.59
CA PHE A 106 20.89 12.69 10.91
C PHE A 106 22.42 12.57 11.03
N MET A 107 23.08 11.97 10.05
CA MET A 107 24.55 11.92 10.03
C MET A 107 25.17 13.31 10.06
N LEU A 108 24.61 14.26 9.29
CA LEU A 108 25.06 15.65 9.24
C LEU A 108 24.89 16.34 10.60
N SER A 109 23.75 16.16 11.27
CA SER A 109 23.52 16.76 12.58
C SER A 109 24.50 16.24 13.63
N GLU A 110 24.72 14.91 13.68
CA GLU A 110 25.68 14.29 14.59
C GLU A 110 27.11 14.77 14.32
N PHE A 111 27.49 14.85 13.04
CA PHE A 111 28.80 15.36 12.65
C PHE A 111 29.03 16.80 13.13
N TYR A 112 28.05 17.69 12.93
CA TYR A 112 28.16 19.07 13.40
C TYR A 112 28.19 19.16 14.93
N LEU A 113 27.38 18.38 15.63
CA LEU A 113 27.38 18.33 17.10
C LEU A 113 28.78 17.96 17.63
N LYS A 114 29.36 16.87 17.12
CA LYS A 114 30.69 16.41 17.55
C LYS A 114 31.80 17.40 17.23
N ARG A 115 31.77 18.00 16.03
CA ARG A 115 32.80 18.97 15.63
C ARG A 115 32.70 20.31 16.37
N THR A 116 31.49 20.80 16.64
CA THR A 116 31.29 22.13 17.22
C THR A 116 31.35 22.12 18.75
N ILE A 117 30.77 21.10 19.38
CA ILE A 117 30.65 21.01 20.84
C ILE A 117 31.85 20.25 21.42
N GLU A 118 32.05 19.01 20.97
CA GLU A 118 33.05 18.09 21.55
C GLU A 118 34.46 18.35 21.00
N LYS A 119 34.55 19.00 19.83
CA LYS A 119 35.80 19.25 19.07
C LYS A 119 36.57 17.96 18.78
N GLU A 120 35.86 16.85 18.66
CA GLU A 120 36.44 15.55 18.33
C GLU A 120 36.63 15.39 16.82
N ALA A 121 37.65 14.61 16.44
CA ALA A 121 37.85 14.20 15.07
C ALA A 121 36.89 13.06 14.74
N VAL A 122 35.88 13.33 13.91
CA VAL A 122 34.96 12.32 13.41
C VAL A 122 35.60 11.60 12.22
N HIS A 123 35.63 10.27 12.26
CA HIS A 123 36.10 9.43 11.17
C HIS A 123 34.93 8.88 10.35
N ASP A 124 35.22 8.43 9.12
CA ASP A 124 34.22 7.84 8.22
C ASP A 124 33.54 6.61 8.85
N ALA A 125 34.27 5.84 9.66
CA ALA A 125 33.73 4.70 10.40
C ALA A 125 32.64 5.10 11.41
N ASP A 126 32.77 6.28 12.04
CA ASP A 126 31.77 6.78 12.99
C ASP A 126 30.50 7.21 12.24
N LEU A 127 30.67 7.85 11.08
CA LEU A 127 29.55 8.23 10.20
C LEU A 127 28.79 6.99 9.72
N GLU A 128 29.49 5.92 9.34
CA GLU A 128 28.88 4.65 8.97
C GLU A 128 28.10 4.03 10.14
N LEU A 129 28.64 4.07 11.36
CA LEU A 129 27.95 3.60 12.56
C LEU A 129 26.66 4.40 12.82
N TYR A 130 26.68 5.72 12.69
CA TYR A 130 25.48 6.55 12.83
C TYR A 130 24.44 6.22 11.76
N ALA A 131 24.88 5.99 10.51
CA ALA A 131 24.00 5.57 9.43
C ALA A 131 23.31 4.23 9.75
N ILE A 132 24.06 3.25 10.25
CA ILE A 132 23.54 1.93 10.62
C ILE A 132 22.58 2.04 11.80
N HIS A 133 22.92 2.85 12.82
CA HIS A 133 22.06 3.07 13.97
C HIS A 133 20.70 3.65 13.52
N LYS A 134 20.73 4.69 12.70
CA LYS A 134 19.52 5.33 12.20
C LYS A 134 18.73 4.43 11.26
N ALA A 135 19.41 3.65 10.42
CA ALA A 135 18.76 2.68 9.56
C ALA A 135 18.01 1.61 10.36
N LYS A 136 18.56 1.15 11.50
CA LYS A 136 17.87 0.22 12.39
C LYS A 136 16.61 0.83 13.01
N GLU A 137 16.67 2.09 13.46
CA GLU A 137 15.48 2.79 13.98
C GLU A 137 14.35 2.87 12.94
N LEU A 138 14.71 3.07 11.67
CA LEU A 138 13.76 3.15 10.56
C LEU A 138 13.36 1.77 10.00
N ASN A 139 13.73 0.67 10.68
CA ASN A 139 13.55 -0.71 10.23
C ASN A 139 14.06 -0.95 8.79
N TRP A 140 15.11 -0.24 8.39
CA TRP A 140 15.75 -0.44 7.10
C TRP A 140 16.90 -1.44 7.23
N ASP A 141 16.67 -2.65 6.72
CA ASP A 141 17.71 -3.66 6.53
C ASP A 141 18.64 -3.30 5.36
N CYS A 142 19.68 -2.52 5.63
CA CYS A 142 20.68 -2.10 4.63
C CYS A 142 21.49 -3.29 4.09
N ARG A 143 21.62 -4.35 4.89
CA ARG A 143 22.40 -5.55 4.61
C ARG A 143 21.87 -6.39 3.44
N LYS A 144 20.56 -6.39 3.21
CA LYS A 144 19.92 -7.20 2.16
C LYS A 144 19.97 -6.57 0.77
N ARG A 145 20.24 -5.26 0.66
CA ARG A 145 20.04 -4.49 -0.59
C ARG A 145 21.30 -3.82 -1.15
N GLY A 146 22.50 -4.21 -0.70
CA GLY A 146 23.76 -3.66 -1.21
C GLY A 146 23.86 -2.13 -1.12
N CYS A 147 23.23 -1.53 -0.11
CA CYS A 147 23.21 -0.08 0.07
C CYS A 147 24.59 0.38 0.56
N ARG A 148 25.43 0.89 -0.34
CA ARG A 148 26.53 1.78 0.06
C ARG A 148 25.90 3.08 0.53
N PHE A 149 26.09 3.40 1.80
CA PHE A 149 25.78 4.73 2.28
C PHE A 149 26.69 5.74 1.57
N PRO A 150 26.21 6.94 1.23
CA PRO A 150 27.07 7.97 0.68
C PRO A 150 28.09 8.35 1.76
N THR A 151 29.34 7.96 1.56
CA THR A 151 30.47 8.25 2.46
C THR A 151 31.11 9.61 2.17
N TYR A 152 30.63 10.35 1.17
CA TYR A 152 31.15 11.67 0.80
C TYR A 152 30.21 12.76 1.33
N PHE A 153 30.71 13.51 2.31
CA PHE A 153 30.13 14.77 2.81
C PHE A 153 31.06 15.93 2.49
#